data_AF-A0AAN6EBJ4-F1
#
_entry.id   AF-A0AAN6EBJ4-F1
#
_cell.length_a   1.000
_cell.length_b   1.000
_cell.length_c   1.000
_cell.angle_alpha   90.00
_cell.angle_beta   90.00
_cell.angle_gamma   90.00
#
_symmetry.space_group_name_H-M   'P 1'
#
loop_
_entity.id
_entity.type
_entity.pdbx_description
1 polymer ?
#
loop_
_entity_poly.entity_id
_entity_poly.type
_entity_poly.pdbx_seq_one_letter_code
_entity_poly.pdbx_strand_id
1 'polypeptide(L)'
;MSTNTGGEAESAIEKYRRRRRELEEAEKKARMTELLDLGLDDKGLGLEDNEEKDKAPQDYVPYVPIKQRRQEKLDVIRRRLHHDDAPVHSDSDDSDEPSNTGPTANLSLVDQISDLRKRHLLDEKTEEDKQREQESVLLEAIARKKQLASASELAQGVVYTEPMHTSWSMLRRHQSMSQDDAHALRKLWHIIVDGEDVPPPMLTFKAMRFPKPILEYLAQKGILQPSPIQMQGLPVALSGRDMIGIA
;
A
#
# COMPACT_ATOMS: atom_id res chain seq x y z
N MET A 1 -4.94 34.04 43.33
CA MET A 1 -5.22 34.53 41.95
C MET A 1 -5.27 33.31 41.05
N SER A 2 -6.47 32.75 40.82
CA SER A 2 -6.64 31.54 40.02
C SER A 2 -6.84 31.91 38.55
N THR A 3 -6.05 31.29 37.67
CA THR A 3 -5.95 31.61 36.25
C THR A 3 -7.03 30.92 35.42
N ASN A 4 -7.74 31.73 34.64
CA ASN A 4 -8.88 31.41 33.79
C ASN A 4 -8.45 30.78 32.44
N THR A 5 -7.88 29.58 32.46
CA THR A 5 -7.32 28.93 31.24
C THR A 5 -8.29 27.98 30.54
N GLY A 6 -9.40 27.59 31.18
CA GLY A 6 -10.40 26.67 30.60
C GLY A 6 -11.30 27.31 29.53
N GLY A 7 -11.67 28.58 29.70
CA GLY A 7 -12.60 29.27 28.79
C GLY A 7 -12.00 29.60 27.41
N GLU A 8 -10.69 29.76 27.32
CA GLU A 8 -10.01 30.08 26.05
C GLU A 8 -9.96 28.87 25.11
N ALA A 9 -9.77 27.66 25.65
CA ALA A 9 -9.73 26.42 24.88
C ALA A 9 -11.11 26.03 24.32
N GLU A 10 -12.17 26.20 25.11
CA GLU A 10 -13.55 25.95 24.67
C GLU A 10 -13.99 26.95 23.59
N SER A 11 -13.63 28.23 23.74
CA SER A 11 -13.85 29.27 22.73
C SER A 11 -13.13 28.97 21.41
N ALA A 12 -11.92 28.39 21.45
CA ALA A 12 -11.17 28.01 20.26
C ALA A 12 -11.82 26.85 19.49
N ILE A 13 -12.37 25.85 20.21
CA ILE A 13 -13.06 24.71 19.61
C ILE A 13 -14.38 25.15 18.95
N GLU A 14 -15.12 26.06 19.58
CA GLU A 14 -16.37 26.58 19.02
C GLU A 14 -16.13 27.44 17.78
N LYS A 15 -15.09 28.29 17.79
CA LYS A 15 -14.64 29.04 16.61
C LYS A 15 -14.25 28.12 15.45
N TYR A 16 -13.56 27.01 15.73
CA TYR A 16 -13.19 26.03 14.72
C TYR A 16 -14.42 25.32 14.12
N ARG A 17 -15.38 24.90 14.95
CA ARG A 17 -16.64 24.27 14.50
C ARG A 17 -17.47 25.22 13.63
N ARG A 18 -17.53 26.50 14.02
CA ARG A 18 -18.21 27.53 13.24
C ARG A 18 -17.54 27.76 11.89
N ARG A 19 -16.22 27.94 11.87
CA ARG A 19 -15.44 28.13 10.63
C ARG A 19 -15.56 26.93 9.68
N ARG A 20 -15.67 25.70 10.23
CA ARG A 20 -15.88 24.49 9.44
C ARG A 20 -17.28 24.44 8.79
N ARG A 21 -18.34 24.83 9.52
CA ARG A 21 -19.68 24.96 8.93
C ARG A 21 -19.73 26.03 7.84
N GLU A 22 -19.08 27.17 8.07
CA GLU A 22 -18.99 28.25 7.08
C GLU A 22 -18.27 27.80 5.80
N LEU A 23 -17.22 26.97 5.92
CA LEU A 23 -16.53 26.37 4.77
C LEU A 23 -17.41 25.36 4.01
N GLU A 24 -18.14 24.50 4.71
CA GLU A 24 -19.07 23.53 4.09
C GLU A 24 -20.24 24.22 3.39
N GLU A 25 -20.76 25.31 3.96
CA GLU A 25 -21.79 26.15 3.34
C GLU A 25 -21.25 26.91 2.12
N ALA A 26 -20.02 27.42 2.19
CA ALA A 26 -19.36 28.07 1.07
C ALA A 26 -19.09 27.09 -0.08
N GLU A 27 -18.69 25.85 0.21
CA GLU A 27 -18.48 24.78 -0.77
C GLU A 27 -19.80 24.36 -1.44
N LYS A 28 -20.88 24.19 -0.65
CA LYS A 28 -22.22 23.94 -1.19
C LYS A 28 -22.71 25.09 -2.07
N LYS A 29 -22.46 26.32 -1.65
CA LYS A 29 -22.82 27.52 -2.42
C LYS A 29 -22.00 27.61 -3.72
N ALA A 30 -20.71 27.31 -3.67
CA ALA A 30 -19.84 27.26 -4.85
C ALA A 30 -20.31 26.19 -5.85
N ARG A 31 -20.65 24.99 -5.36
CA ARG A 31 -21.21 23.91 -6.18
C ARG A 31 -22.58 24.27 -6.78
N MET A 32 -23.41 24.99 -6.03
CA MET A 32 -24.69 25.51 -6.50
C MET A 32 -24.51 26.58 -7.57
N THR A 33 -23.55 27.50 -7.40
CA THR A 33 -23.22 28.50 -8.41
C THR A 33 -22.62 27.87 -9.66
N GLU A 34 -21.77 26.85 -9.51
CA GLU A 34 -21.20 26.07 -10.61
C GLU A 34 -22.30 25.35 -11.40
N LEU A 35 -23.30 24.78 -10.72
CA LEU A 35 -24.48 24.19 -11.36
C LEU A 35 -25.32 25.21 -12.14
N LEU A 36 -25.43 26.45 -11.63
CA LEU A 36 -26.14 27.54 -12.31
C LEU A 36 -25.36 28.10 -13.51
N ASP A 37 -24.03 28.16 -13.43
CA ASP A 37 -23.14 28.63 -14.52
C ASP A 37 -23.12 27.65 -15.71
N LEU A 38 -23.45 26.37 -15.46
CA LEU A 38 -23.60 25.34 -16.48
C LEU A 38 -24.99 25.32 -17.15
N GLY A 39 -25.89 26.26 -16.81
CA GLY A 39 -27.15 26.50 -17.54
C GLY A 39 -28.13 25.33 -17.52
N LEU A 40 -28.16 24.55 -16.44
CA LEU A 40 -29.09 23.42 -16.27
C LEU A 40 -30.33 23.86 -15.47
N ASP A 41 -31.40 24.17 -16.18
CA ASP A 41 -32.71 24.49 -15.63
C ASP A 41 -33.37 23.25 -15.01
N ASP A 42 -34.07 23.44 -13.89
CA ASP A 42 -34.71 22.46 -12.99
C ASP A 42 -35.87 21.62 -13.62
N LYS A 43 -35.91 21.46 -14.94
CA LYS A 43 -36.96 20.70 -15.64
C LYS A 43 -36.39 19.88 -16.79
N GLY A 44 -35.78 18.75 -16.47
CA GLY A 44 -35.25 17.91 -17.54
C GLY A 44 -34.54 16.64 -17.13
N LEU A 45 -34.87 16.03 -15.99
CA LEU A 45 -34.49 14.64 -15.74
C LEU A 45 -35.75 13.89 -15.30
N GLY A 46 -36.34 13.18 -16.27
CA GLY A 46 -37.47 12.28 -16.08
C GLY A 46 -37.13 11.18 -15.09
N LEU A 47 -37.45 11.44 -13.82
CA LEU A 47 -37.66 10.43 -12.82
C LEU A 47 -39.03 9.82 -13.10
N GLU A 48 -39.03 8.71 -13.84
CA GLU A 48 -40.05 7.70 -13.61
C GLU A 48 -39.87 7.24 -12.16
N ASP A 49 -40.95 7.33 -11.38
CA ASP A 49 -41.03 6.90 -9.99
C ASP A 49 -40.61 5.43 -9.88
N ASN A 50 -39.35 5.22 -9.53
CA ASN A 50 -38.80 3.92 -9.21
C ASN A 50 -38.43 3.96 -7.73
N GLU A 51 -39.44 3.71 -6.87
CA GLU A 51 -39.39 3.70 -5.40
C GLU A 51 -38.46 2.64 -4.78
N GLU A 52 -37.40 2.22 -5.49
CA GLU A 52 -36.55 1.08 -5.08
C GLU A 52 -35.07 1.39 -4.88
N LYS A 53 -34.64 2.67 -4.93
CA LYS A 53 -33.22 3.05 -4.87
C LYS A 53 -32.69 3.67 -3.57
N ASP A 54 -33.50 3.72 -2.51
CA ASP A 54 -33.03 4.17 -1.17
C ASP A 54 -32.75 3.01 -0.18
N LYS A 55 -32.75 1.76 -0.64
CA LYS A 55 -32.27 0.65 0.20
C LYS A 55 -30.74 0.62 0.14
N ALA A 56 -30.11 1.01 1.26
CA ALA A 56 -28.72 0.67 1.53
C ALA A 56 -28.50 -0.82 1.22
N PRO A 57 -27.36 -1.22 0.61
CA PRO A 57 -27.10 -2.62 0.30
C PRO A 57 -27.30 -3.45 1.58
N GLN A 58 -27.98 -4.60 1.47
CA GLN A 58 -28.41 -5.42 2.61
C GLN A 58 -27.24 -5.83 3.54
N ASP A 59 -26.00 -5.68 3.07
CA ASP A 59 -24.76 -6.00 3.78
C ASP A 59 -23.93 -4.75 4.18
N TYR A 60 -24.53 -3.56 4.29
CA TYR A 60 -23.81 -2.40 4.82
C TYR A 60 -23.59 -2.52 6.32
N VAL A 61 -22.33 -2.72 6.72
CA VAL A 61 -21.92 -2.68 8.14
C VAL A 61 -21.35 -1.29 8.44
N PRO A 62 -22.02 -0.47 9.28
CA PRO A 62 -21.52 0.83 9.67
C PRO A 62 -20.13 0.73 10.32
N TYR A 63 -19.19 1.59 9.89
CA TYR A 63 -17.84 1.61 10.43
C TYR A 63 -17.84 2.05 11.90
N VAL A 64 -17.46 1.14 12.80
CA VAL A 64 -17.21 1.45 14.22
C VAL A 64 -15.72 1.72 14.44
N PRO A 65 -15.32 2.92 14.91
CA PRO A 65 -13.95 3.26 15.28
C PRO A 65 -13.29 2.21 16.17
N ILE A 66 -12.03 1.89 15.89
CA ILE A 66 -11.29 0.78 16.52
C ILE A 66 -11.30 0.86 18.06
N LYS A 67 -11.27 2.08 18.63
CA LYS A 67 -11.32 2.29 20.07
C LYS A 67 -12.64 1.83 20.70
N GLN A 68 -13.78 2.11 20.04
CA GLN A 68 -15.11 1.69 20.49
C GLN A 68 -15.26 0.17 20.39
N ARG A 69 -14.82 -0.43 19.27
CA ARG A 69 -14.84 -1.88 19.08
C ARG A 69 -14.02 -2.64 20.13
N ARG A 70 -12.91 -2.05 20.59
CA ARG A 70 -12.08 -2.62 21.67
C ARG A 70 -12.76 -2.50 23.04
N GLN A 71 -13.46 -1.41 23.31
CA GLN A 71 -14.23 -1.22 24.55
C GLN A 71 -15.43 -2.17 24.62
N GLU A 72 -16.20 -2.30 23.54
CA GLU A 72 -17.35 -3.22 23.48
C GLU A 72 -16.94 -4.66 23.74
N LYS A 73 -15.81 -5.11 23.18
CA LYS A 73 -15.26 -6.46 23.45
C LYS A 73 -14.90 -6.63 24.93
N LEU A 74 -14.28 -5.63 25.54
CA LEU A 74 -13.95 -5.66 26.97
C LEU A 74 -15.21 -5.69 27.83
N ASP A 75 -16.25 -4.94 27.46
CA ASP A 75 -17.53 -4.89 28.18
C ASP A 75 -18.33 -6.19 28.06
N VAL A 76 -18.25 -6.89 26.91
CA VAL A 76 -18.84 -8.22 26.73
C VAL A 76 -18.12 -9.26 27.58
N ILE A 77 -16.78 -9.21 27.64
CA ILE A 77 -15.98 -10.08 28.51
C ILE A 77 -16.32 -9.78 29.98
N ARG A 78 -16.41 -8.51 30.35
CA ARG A 78 -16.78 -8.07 31.70
C ARG A 78 -18.19 -8.50 32.08
N ARG A 79 -19.16 -8.43 31.16
CA ARG A 79 -20.53 -8.92 31.38
C ARG A 79 -20.60 -10.44 31.53
N ARG A 80 -19.78 -11.20 30.79
CA ARG A 80 -19.66 -12.66 30.99
C ARG A 80 -19.05 -13.01 32.34
N LEU A 81 -18.09 -12.21 32.82
CA LEU A 81 -17.48 -12.39 34.14
C LEU A 81 -18.41 -11.99 35.31
N HIS A 82 -19.44 -11.18 35.07
CA HIS A 82 -20.42 -10.76 36.09
C HIS A 82 -21.76 -11.52 36.01
N HIS A 83 -21.86 -12.62 35.25
CA HIS A 83 -23.11 -13.39 35.13
C HIS A 83 -23.26 -14.52 36.18
N ASP A 84 -22.31 -14.66 37.11
CA ASP A 84 -22.32 -15.69 38.16
C ASP A 84 -22.72 -15.18 39.56
N ASP A 85 -23.27 -13.97 39.69
CA ASP A 85 -23.79 -13.46 40.98
C ASP A 85 -25.32 -13.26 40.93
N ALA A 86 -26.07 -14.35 41.09
CA ALA A 86 -27.46 -14.31 41.53
C ALA A 86 -27.61 -15.11 42.84
N PRO A 87 -28.30 -14.59 43.86
CA PRO A 87 -28.30 -15.18 45.20
C PRO A 87 -29.28 -16.35 45.29
N VAL A 88 -28.77 -17.54 45.58
CA VAL A 88 -29.58 -18.70 46.00
C VAL A 88 -29.10 -19.16 47.37
N HIS A 89 -30.06 -19.34 48.27
CA HIS A 89 -29.89 -19.52 49.71
C HIS A 89 -30.09 -21.00 50.11
N SER A 90 -29.26 -21.48 51.06
CA SER A 90 -29.36 -22.70 51.91
C SER A 90 -29.18 -24.07 51.22
N ASP A 91 -28.48 -25.08 51.75
CA ASP A 91 -27.93 -25.40 53.07
C ASP A 91 -26.79 -26.46 52.95
N SER A 92 -26.09 -26.70 54.07
CA SER A 92 -25.22 -27.84 54.44
C SER A 92 -23.76 -27.90 53.94
N ASP A 93 -22.86 -27.62 54.90
CA ASP A 93 -21.78 -28.47 55.40
C ASP A 93 -20.92 -29.24 54.37
N ASP A 94 -19.70 -28.76 54.08
CA ASP A 94 -18.46 -29.54 54.21
C ASP A 94 -17.20 -28.69 53.90
N SER A 95 -16.20 -28.80 54.78
CA SER A 95 -14.74 -28.64 54.60
C SER A 95 -14.11 -27.41 53.88
N ASP A 96 -13.29 -26.67 54.64
CA ASP A 96 -12.25 -25.75 54.15
C ASP A 96 -11.18 -26.47 53.29
N GLU A 97 -11.23 -26.32 51.96
CA GLU A 97 -10.14 -26.68 51.05
C GLU A 97 -10.14 -25.73 49.83
N PRO A 98 -9.18 -24.80 49.69
CA PRO A 98 -9.06 -24.02 48.48
C PRO A 98 -8.45 -24.90 47.39
N SER A 99 -9.28 -25.44 46.50
CA SER A 99 -8.86 -26.12 45.28
C SER A 99 -8.21 -25.12 44.31
N ASN A 100 -6.98 -24.73 44.62
CA ASN A 100 -6.07 -23.98 43.76
C ASN A 100 -5.54 -24.93 42.69
N THR A 101 -6.22 -24.96 41.56
CA THR A 101 -5.85 -25.77 40.39
C THR A 101 -4.54 -25.28 39.79
N GLY A 102 -3.44 -25.84 40.28
CA GLY A 102 -2.09 -25.67 39.73
C GLY A 102 -1.32 -24.46 40.31
N PRO A 103 0.03 -24.53 40.37
CA PRO A 103 0.87 -23.51 41.04
C PRO A 103 0.77 -22.09 40.46
N THR A 104 0.09 -21.90 39.33
CA THR A 104 0.13 -20.65 38.55
C THR A 104 -1.25 -20.03 38.28
N ALA A 105 -2.33 -20.55 38.88
CA ALA A 105 -3.69 -20.09 38.60
C ALA A 105 -3.97 -18.62 38.96
N ASN A 106 -3.28 -18.08 39.98
CA ASN A 106 -3.51 -16.72 40.49
C ASN A 106 -2.63 -15.64 39.83
N LEU A 107 -1.91 -15.97 38.75
CA LEU A 107 -1.01 -15.05 38.08
C LEU A 107 -1.57 -14.65 36.72
N SER A 108 -1.59 -13.35 36.44
CA SER A 108 -1.94 -12.81 35.13
C SER A 108 -1.06 -13.46 34.05
N LEU A 109 -1.65 -13.87 32.92
CA LEU A 109 -0.92 -14.45 31.79
C LEU A 109 0.23 -13.54 31.32
N VAL A 110 0.04 -12.23 31.42
CA VAL A 110 1.07 -11.22 31.10
C VAL A 110 2.21 -11.25 32.10
N ASP A 111 1.90 -11.42 33.39
CA ASP A 111 2.92 -11.55 34.44
C ASP A 111 3.67 -12.87 34.32
N GLN A 112 2.99 -13.97 33.98
CA GLN A 112 3.64 -15.25 33.68
C GLN A 112 4.57 -15.15 32.47
N ILE A 113 4.20 -14.42 31.42
CA ILE A 113 5.07 -14.15 30.26
C ILE A 113 6.26 -13.29 30.68
N SER A 114 6.05 -12.30 31.54
CA SER A 114 7.12 -11.46 32.06
C SER A 114 8.08 -12.24 32.97
N ASP A 115 7.56 -13.17 33.77
CA ASP A 115 8.30 -14.00 34.70
C ASP A 115 9.03 -15.15 33.99
N LEU A 116 8.45 -15.73 32.95
CA LEU A 116 9.16 -16.65 32.05
C LEU A 116 10.30 -15.94 31.34
N ARG A 117 10.06 -14.72 30.84
CA ARG A 117 11.12 -13.86 30.28
C ARG A 117 12.19 -13.56 31.31
N LYS A 118 11.82 -13.19 32.55
CA LYS A 118 12.75 -12.95 33.69
C LYS A 118 13.52 -14.19 34.13
N ARG A 119 12.91 -15.38 34.07
CA ARG A 119 13.59 -16.65 34.35
C ARG A 119 14.57 -17.04 33.24
N HIS A 120 14.34 -16.59 32.00
CA HIS A 120 15.26 -16.73 30.86
C HIS A 120 16.26 -15.56 30.73
N LEU A 121 16.47 -14.76 31.78
CA LEU A 121 17.07 -13.42 31.69
C LEU A 121 18.46 -13.32 32.32
N LEU A 122 19.37 -14.21 31.95
CA LEU A 122 20.79 -13.89 31.92
C LEU A 122 21.46 -14.32 30.62
N ASP A 123 20.73 -14.17 29.51
CA ASP A 123 21.36 -13.75 28.26
C ASP A 123 20.60 -12.50 27.81
N GLU A 124 21.00 -11.34 28.34
CA GLU A 124 20.71 -10.09 27.62
C GLU A 124 21.28 -10.29 26.23
N LYS A 125 20.40 -10.38 25.22
CA LYS A 125 20.82 -10.51 23.82
C LYS A 125 21.93 -9.51 23.58
N THR A 126 23.12 -10.02 23.31
CA THR A 126 24.31 -9.21 23.13
C THR A 126 24.01 -8.22 22.01
N GLU A 127 24.67 -7.07 21.96
CA GLU A 127 24.41 -6.11 20.88
C GLU A 127 24.52 -6.77 19.49
N GLU A 128 25.38 -7.77 19.37
CA GLU A 128 25.52 -8.64 18.20
C GLU A 128 24.27 -9.48 17.88
N ASP A 129 23.55 -9.99 18.88
CA ASP A 129 22.30 -10.73 18.65
C ASP A 129 21.19 -9.79 18.14
N LYS A 130 21.12 -8.57 18.68
CA LYS A 130 20.16 -7.55 18.23
C LYS A 130 20.47 -7.10 16.80
N GLN A 131 21.75 -6.96 16.47
CA GLN A 131 22.20 -6.65 15.10
C GLN A 131 21.85 -7.80 14.14
N ARG A 132 22.13 -9.06 14.51
CA ARG A 132 21.74 -10.24 13.72
C ARG A 132 20.23 -10.30 13.49
N GLU A 133 19.43 -9.97 14.50
CA GLU A 133 17.97 -9.91 14.35
C GLU A 133 17.54 -8.80 13.39
N GLN A 134 18.10 -7.60 13.52
CA GLN A 134 17.82 -6.49 12.61
C GLN A 134 18.24 -6.81 11.16
N GLU A 135 19.41 -7.41 10.96
CA GLU A 135 19.91 -7.86 9.67
C GLU A 135 19.02 -8.93 9.05
N SER A 136 18.54 -9.90 9.84
CA SER A 136 17.63 -10.95 9.35
C SER A 136 16.26 -10.41 8.94
N VAL A 137 15.69 -9.47 9.69
CA VAL A 137 14.44 -8.79 9.34
C VAL A 137 14.61 -7.97 8.06
N LEU A 138 15.76 -7.32 7.90
CA LEU A 138 16.09 -6.58 6.68
C LEU A 138 16.22 -7.51 5.47
N LEU A 139 16.93 -8.63 5.64
CA LEU A 139 17.07 -9.67 4.62
C LEU A 139 15.72 -10.26 4.23
N GLU A 140 14.84 -10.50 5.19
CA GLU A 140 13.49 -10.98 4.92
C GLU A 140 12.66 -9.94 4.15
N ALA A 141 12.78 -8.65 4.49
CA ALA A 141 12.11 -7.57 3.75
C ALA A 141 12.62 -7.46 2.31
N ILE A 142 13.92 -7.66 2.08
CA ILE A 142 14.52 -7.72 0.75
C ILE A 142 14.05 -8.96 -0.01
N ALA A 143 13.95 -10.12 0.65
CA ALA A 143 13.45 -11.35 0.05
C ALA A 143 11.95 -11.29 -0.30
N ARG A 144 11.16 -10.58 0.51
CA ARG A 144 9.74 -10.28 0.24
C ARG A 144 9.56 -9.22 -0.87
N LYS A 145 10.63 -8.55 -1.29
CA LYS A 145 10.57 -7.61 -2.41
C LYS A 145 10.29 -8.44 -3.67
N LYS A 146 9.03 -8.37 -4.08
CA LYS A 146 8.37 -9.13 -5.14
C LYS A 146 9.32 -9.39 -6.31
N GLN A 147 9.61 -10.67 -6.57
CA GLN A 147 10.24 -11.09 -7.82
C GLN A 147 9.43 -10.51 -8.98
N LEU A 148 10.11 -9.93 -9.97
CA LEU A 148 9.50 -9.33 -11.16
C LEU A 148 8.91 -10.40 -12.12
N ALA A 149 8.45 -11.52 -11.57
CA ALA A 149 7.81 -12.61 -12.29
C ALA A 149 6.28 -12.42 -12.28
N SER A 150 5.63 -12.89 -13.34
CA SER A 150 4.17 -12.94 -13.42
C SER A 150 3.61 -13.90 -12.36
N ALA A 151 2.41 -13.62 -11.85
CA ALA A 151 1.72 -14.53 -10.93
C ALA A 151 1.51 -15.94 -11.53
N SER A 152 1.35 -16.01 -12.86
CA SER A 152 1.26 -17.27 -13.59
C SER A 152 2.59 -18.04 -13.61
N GLU A 153 3.72 -17.35 -13.78
CA GLU A 153 5.05 -17.97 -13.79
C GLU A 153 5.42 -18.48 -12.41
N LEU A 154 5.11 -17.71 -11.37
CA LEU A 154 5.27 -18.12 -9.97
C LEU A 154 4.44 -19.35 -9.62
N ALA A 155 3.18 -19.41 -10.07
CA ALA A 155 2.30 -20.54 -9.83
C ALA A 155 2.75 -21.82 -10.55
N GLN A 156 3.31 -21.67 -11.76
CA GLN A 156 3.82 -22.78 -12.56
C GLN A 156 5.27 -23.17 -12.20
N GLY A 157 5.94 -22.38 -11.37
CA GLY A 157 7.35 -22.61 -11.00
C GLY A 157 8.31 -22.50 -12.18
N VAL A 158 7.96 -21.73 -13.22
CA VAL A 158 8.77 -21.58 -14.42
C VAL A 158 9.94 -20.65 -14.11
N VAL A 159 11.16 -21.18 -14.22
CA VAL A 159 12.40 -20.42 -14.11
C VAL A 159 13.07 -20.42 -15.48
N TYR A 160 13.18 -19.25 -16.10
CA TYR A 160 13.93 -19.10 -17.35
C TYR A 160 15.41 -19.05 -17.03
N THR A 161 16.17 -20.03 -17.51
CA THR A 161 17.63 -20.10 -17.33
C THR A 161 18.40 -19.47 -18.48
N GLU A 162 17.81 -19.39 -19.67
CA GLU A 162 18.46 -18.89 -20.88
C GLU A 162 17.76 -17.62 -21.38
N PRO A 163 18.52 -16.65 -21.93
CA PRO A 163 17.95 -15.49 -22.59
C PRO A 163 17.07 -15.88 -23.78
N MET A 164 16.03 -15.09 -24.05
CA MET A 164 15.16 -15.32 -25.20
C MET A 164 15.96 -15.20 -26.51
N HIS A 165 15.89 -16.22 -27.37
CA HIS A 165 16.49 -16.13 -28.69
C HIS A 165 15.74 -15.12 -29.57
N THR A 166 16.44 -14.12 -30.09
CA THR A 166 15.87 -13.14 -31.03
C THR A 166 16.61 -13.15 -32.36
N SER A 167 15.87 -12.93 -33.45
CA SER A 167 16.43 -12.75 -34.80
C SER A 167 16.73 -11.28 -35.12
N TRP A 168 16.68 -10.41 -34.12
CA TRP A 168 16.82 -8.98 -34.31
C TRP A 168 18.29 -8.60 -34.39
N SER A 169 18.64 -7.78 -35.39
CA SER A 169 20.00 -7.27 -35.58
C SER A 169 19.97 -5.76 -35.75
N MET A 170 20.90 -5.08 -35.10
CA MET A 170 21.09 -3.65 -35.24
C MET A 170 21.53 -3.24 -36.65
N LEU A 171 21.23 -1.99 -37.02
CA LEU A 171 21.79 -1.40 -38.24
C LEU A 171 23.30 -1.17 -38.06
N ARG A 172 24.08 -1.40 -39.13
CA ARG A 172 25.54 -1.26 -39.15
C ARG A 172 26.04 0.05 -38.54
N ARG A 173 25.38 1.18 -38.83
CA ARG A 173 25.77 2.50 -38.28
C ARG A 173 25.71 2.60 -36.76
N HIS A 174 24.80 1.86 -36.13
CA HIS A 174 24.67 1.83 -34.67
C HIS A 174 25.58 0.76 -34.08
N GLN A 175 25.80 -0.34 -34.80
CA GLN A 175 26.77 -1.36 -34.40
C GLN A 175 28.21 -0.84 -34.41
N SER A 176 28.55 0.07 -35.33
CA SER A 176 29.87 0.71 -35.42
C SER A 176 29.99 2.00 -34.61
N MET A 177 29.03 2.31 -33.74
CA MET A 177 29.06 3.53 -32.93
C MET A 177 30.10 3.39 -31.80
N SER A 178 30.89 4.43 -31.56
CA SER A 178 31.82 4.45 -30.42
C SER A 178 31.05 4.45 -29.11
N GLN A 179 31.63 3.86 -28.06
CA GLN A 179 31.06 3.93 -26.71
C GLN A 179 30.98 5.37 -26.19
N ASP A 180 31.94 6.22 -26.57
CA ASP A 180 31.94 7.64 -26.20
C ASP A 180 30.75 8.39 -26.81
N ASP A 181 30.44 8.11 -28.08
CA ASP A 181 29.27 8.69 -28.77
C ASP A 181 27.97 8.20 -28.13
N ALA A 182 27.89 6.91 -27.80
CA ALA A 182 26.74 6.34 -27.12
C ALA A 182 26.55 6.95 -25.73
N HIS A 183 27.63 7.19 -24.98
CA HIS A 183 27.59 7.85 -23.69
C HIS A 183 27.19 9.33 -23.80
N ALA A 184 27.66 10.04 -24.83
CA ALA A 184 27.24 11.41 -25.11
C ALA A 184 25.74 11.49 -25.40
N LEU A 185 25.19 10.55 -26.17
CA LEU A 185 23.75 10.45 -26.42
C LEU A 185 22.97 10.16 -25.13
N ARG A 186 23.44 9.22 -24.30
CA ARG A 186 22.82 8.91 -23.00
C ARG A 186 22.80 10.14 -22.09
N LYS A 187 23.90 10.89 -22.02
CA LYS A 187 23.99 12.14 -21.26
C LYS A 187 23.02 13.21 -21.74
N LEU A 188 22.87 13.36 -23.06
CA LEU A 188 21.94 14.33 -23.66
C LEU A 188 20.48 14.03 -23.30
N TRP A 189 20.11 12.76 -23.26
CA TRP A 189 18.75 12.32 -22.97
C TRP A 189 18.51 11.93 -21.51
N HIS A 190 19.46 12.25 -20.62
CA HIS A 190 19.41 11.93 -19.19
C HIS A 190 19.17 10.43 -18.91
N ILE A 191 19.74 9.56 -19.74
CA ILE A 191 19.63 8.10 -19.59
C ILE A 191 20.82 7.62 -18.78
N ILE A 192 20.55 6.99 -17.65
CA ILE A 192 21.55 6.28 -16.84
C ILE A 192 21.38 4.80 -17.14
N VAL A 193 22.47 4.11 -17.45
CA VAL A 193 22.44 2.67 -17.71
C VAL A 193 23.52 1.98 -16.89
N ASP A 194 23.13 0.84 -16.34
CA ASP A 194 24.01 -0.11 -15.67
C ASP A 194 23.83 -1.48 -16.34
N GLY A 195 24.93 -2.21 -16.53
CA GLY A 195 24.96 -3.49 -17.23
C GLY A 195 26.05 -3.60 -18.30
N GLU A 196 26.23 -4.82 -18.79
CA GLU A 196 27.27 -5.19 -19.75
C GLU A 196 26.74 -5.16 -21.19
N ASP A 197 27.63 -4.82 -22.14
CA ASP A 197 27.36 -4.79 -23.60
C ASP A 197 26.02 -4.12 -23.98
N VAL A 198 25.75 -2.97 -23.38
CA VAL A 198 24.50 -2.24 -23.59
C VAL A 198 24.48 -1.61 -24.99
N PRO A 199 23.46 -1.87 -25.82
CA PRO A 199 23.32 -1.30 -27.15
C PRO A 199 23.17 0.22 -27.06
N PRO A 200 23.63 0.96 -28.08
CA PRO A 200 23.48 2.41 -28.10
C PRO A 200 21.99 2.81 -28.16
N PRO A 201 21.62 3.95 -27.55
CA PRO A 201 20.26 4.45 -27.60
C PRO A 201 19.86 4.82 -29.03
N MET A 202 18.64 4.46 -29.42
CA MET A 202 18.11 4.72 -30.77
C MET A 202 17.08 5.83 -30.77
N LEU A 203 17.40 6.93 -31.46
CA LEU A 203 16.58 8.14 -31.48
C LEU A 203 15.28 8.00 -32.29
N THR A 204 15.15 7.00 -33.15
CA THR A 204 13.96 6.86 -34.02
C THR A 204 13.48 5.41 -34.09
N PHE A 205 12.17 5.21 -34.20
CA PHE A 205 11.59 3.86 -34.38
C PHE A 205 12.09 3.16 -35.65
N LYS A 206 12.39 3.94 -36.70
CA LYS A 206 12.98 3.40 -37.94
C LYS A 206 14.38 2.81 -37.72
N ALA A 207 15.18 3.40 -36.82
CA ALA A 207 16.50 2.88 -36.48
C ALA A 207 16.43 1.50 -35.80
N MET A 208 15.33 1.21 -35.09
CA MET A 208 15.07 -0.06 -34.40
C MET A 208 14.63 -1.19 -35.35
N ARG A 209 14.49 -0.92 -36.65
CA ARG A 209 14.07 -1.88 -37.69
C ARG A 209 12.68 -2.50 -37.46
N PHE A 210 11.75 -1.73 -36.90
CA PHE A 210 10.35 -2.19 -36.84
C PHE A 210 9.76 -2.38 -38.25
N PRO A 211 8.89 -3.38 -38.44
CA PRO A 211 8.10 -3.54 -39.66
C PRO A 211 7.32 -2.27 -40.03
N LYS A 212 7.17 -2.02 -41.34
CA LYS A 212 6.43 -0.85 -41.86
C LYS A 212 5.03 -0.67 -41.25
N PRO A 213 4.21 -1.73 -41.07
CA PRO A 213 2.88 -1.57 -40.48
C PRO A 213 2.90 -0.98 -39.06
N ILE A 214 3.92 -1.33 -38.26
CA ILE A 214 4.07 -0.79 -36.90
C ILE A 214 4.46 0.68 -36.95
N LEU A 215 5.39 1.04 -37.84
CA LEU A 215 5.81 2.44 -38.02
C LEU A 215 4.64 3.32 -38.49
N GLU A 216 3.82 2.82 -39.41
CA GLU A 216 2.61 3.51 -39.89
C GLU A 216 1.58 3.68 -38.77
N TYR A 217 1.35 2.64 -37.98
CA TYR A 217 0.45 2.70 -36.83
C TYR A 217 0.92 3.71 -35.76
N LEU A 218 2.21 3.71 -35.42
CA LEU A 218 2.78 4.69 -34.48
C LEU A 218 2.60 6.13 -34.99
N ALA A 219 2.84 6.35 -36.28
CA ALA A 219 2.64 7.65 -36.91
C ALA A 219 1.16 8.09 -36.88
N GLN A 220 0.21 7.18 -37.16
CA GLN A 220 -1.22 7.44 -37.05
C GLN A 220 -1.65 7.80 -35.62
N LYS A 221 -0.98 7.24 -34.60
CA LYS A 221 -1.20 7.58 -33.19
C LYS A 221 -0.47 8.84 -32.73
N GLY A 222 0.24 9.54 -33.62
CA GLY A 222 1.00 10.75 -33.30
C GLY A 222 2.29 10.47 -32.53
N ILE A 223 2.74 9.22 -32.45
CA ILE A 223 3.98 8.82 -31.75
C ILE A 223 5.13 8.88 -32.75
N LEU A 224 5.69 10.07 -32.93
CA LEU A 224 6.73 10.33 -33.94
C LEU A 224 8.14 9.96 -33.46
N GLN A 225 8.40 10.05 -32.16
CA GLN A 225 9.70 9.83 -31.54
C GLN A 225 9.55 8.96 -30.29
N PRO A 226 10.50 8.03 -30.04
CA PRO A 226 10.54 7.26 -28.80
C PRO A 226 10.82 8.17 -27.59
N SER A 227 10.25 7.84 -26.44
CA SER A 227 10.63 8.47 -25.16
C SER A 227 12.04 8.03 -24.72
N PRO A 228 12.70 8.73 -23.77
CA PRO A 228 14.05 8.37 -23.32
C PRO A 228 14.18 6.92 -22.87
N ILE A 229 13.23 6.41 -22.08
CA ILE A 229 13.21 5.01 -21.66
C ILE A 229 13.03 4.04 -22.85
N GLN A 230 12.26 4.43 -23.87
CA GLN A 230 12.07 3.63 -25.08
C GLN A 230 13.31 3.63 -25.99
N MET A 231 14.04 4.74 -26.07
CA MET A 231 15.26 4.87 -26.88
C MET A 231 16.31 3.83 -26.48
N GLN A 232 16.44 3.56 -25.19
CA GLN A 232 17.40 2.58 -24.65
C GLN A 232 16.75 1.21 -24.42
N GLY A 233 15.52 1.17 -23.92
CA GLY A 233 14.84 -0.07 -23.53
C GLY A 233 14.44 -0.94 -24.72
N LEU A 234 13.93 -0.34 -25.81
CA LEU A 234 13.51 -1.13 -26.97
C LEU A 234 14.69 -1.90 -27.61
N PRO A 235 15.86 -1.30 -27.87
CA PRO A 235 17.03 -2.05 -28.33
C PRO A 235 17.46 -3.19 -27.40
N VAL A 236 17.34 -3.01 -26.08
CA VAL A 236 17.69 -4.04 -25.09
C VAL A 236 16.68 -5.19 -25.13
N ALA A 237 15.39 -4.89 -25.09
CA ALA A 237 14.33 -5.89 -25.19
C ALA A 237 14.39 -6.68 -26.51
N LEU A 238 14.62 -5.99 -27.63
CA LEU A 238 14.74 -6.62 -28.95
C LEU A 238 15.97 -7.53 -29.05
N SER A 239 17.02 -7.27 -28.27
CA SER A 239 18.18 -8.17 -28.16
C SER A 239 17.91 -9.44 -27.34
N GLY A 240 16.70 -9.61 -26.80
CA GLY A 240 16.34 -10.78 -25.99
C GLY A 240 16.91 -10.75 -24.57
N ARG A 241 17.38 -9.57 -24.13
CA ARG A 241 17.96 -9.37 -22.80
C ARG A 241 16.93 -8.78 -21.85
N ASP A 242 17.00 -9.25 -20.62
CA ASP A 242 16.20 -8.70 -19.54
C ASP A 242 16.66 -7.28 -19.21
N MET A 243 15.71 -6.44 -18.82
CA MET A 243 15.97 -5.06 -18.46
C MET A 243 15.07 -4.63 -17.32
N ILE A 244 15.61 -3.74 -16.48
CA ILE A 244 14.85 -3.04 -15.44
C ILE A 244 14.81 -1.57 -15.84
N GLY A 245 13.61 -1.07 -16.13
CA GLY A 245 13.39 0.33 -16.49
C GLY A 245 12.90 1.13 -15.30
N ILE A 246 13.59 2.24 -14.99
CA ILE A 246 13.16 3.25 -14.04
C ILE A 246 12.99 4.55 -14.84
N ALA A 247 11.75 5.04 -14.94
CA ALA A 247 11.39 6.19 -15.78
C ALA A 247 10.37 7.08 -15.07
#